data_AF-X0YYH3-F1
#
_entry.id   AF-X0YYH3-F1
#
_cell.length_a   1.000
_cell.length_b   1.000
_cell.length_c   1.000
_cell.angle_alpha   90.00
_cell.angle_beta   90.00
_cell.angle_gamma   90.00
#
_symmetry.space_group_name_H-M   'P 1'
#
loop_
_entity.id
_entity.type
_entity.pdbx_description
1 polymer ?
#
loop_
_entity_poly.entity_id
_entity_poly.type
_entity_poly.pdbx_seq_one_letter_code
_entity_poly.pdbx_strand_id
1 'polypeptide(L)'
;GFTILAELVSQFVVAAGGVFLGLVIFGLGLYLAGFVDRVIRDAGGSQAHVLAPSARVAIIVFSGALGLRQMGIAEDIVNMTFGIVLGAIAVAAALAFGLGARDIAAHELESWLQSLRRSEREIE
;
A
#
# COMPACT_ATOMS: atom_id res chain seq x y z
N GLY A 1 -11.40 44.75 -12.12
CA GLY A 1 -10.09 45.02 -11.48
C GLY A 1 -9.95 44.24 -10.20
N PHE A 2 -10.59 44.69 -9.12
CA PHE A 2 -10.47 44.09 -7.78
C PHE A 2 -10.88 42.61 -7.69
N THR A 3 -11.94 42.19 -8.41
CA THR A 3 -12.39 40.78 -8.45
C THR A 3 -11.30 39.82 -8.96
N ILE A 4 -10.56 40.23 -10.00
CA ILE A 4 -9.48 39.41 -10.58
C ILE A 4 -8.34 39.28 -9.57
N LEU A 5 -8.00 40.36 -8.86
CA LEU A 5 -6.98 40.33 -7.81
C LEU A 5 -7.40 39.44 -6.64
N ALA A 6 -8.65 39.53 -6.19
CA ALA A 6 -9.18 38.67 -5.13
C ALA A 6 -9.15 37.18 -5.53
N GLU A 7 -9.44 36.87 -6.79
CA GLU A 7 -9.40 35.50 -7.31
C GLU A 7 -7.98 34.94 -7.40
N LEU A 8 -7.01 35.74 -7.87
CA LEU A 8 -5.60 35.34 -7.89
C LEU A 8 -5.05 35.10 -6.49
N VAL A 9 -5.40 35.96 -5.52
CA VAL A 9 -5.00 35.79 -4.12
C VAL A 9 -5.62 34.52 -3.53
N SER A 10 -6.90 34.26 -3.81
CA SER A 10 -7.58 33.03 -3.35
C SER A 10 -6.89 31.77 -3.90
N GLN A 11 -6.63 31.71 -5.20
CA GLN A 11 -5.92 30.60 -5.83
C GLN A 11 -4.51 30.41 -5.26
N PHE A 12 -3.79 31.50 -5.03
CA PHE A 12 -2.46 31.46 -4.42
C PHE A 12 -2.51 30.90 -3.00
N VAL A 13 -3.46 31.34 -2.16
CA VAL A 13 -3.61 30.84 -0.78
C VAL A 13 -3.93 29.35 -0.77
N VAL A 14 -4.80 28.89 -1.67
CA VAL A 14 -5.11 27.45 -1.82
C VAL A 14 -3.87 26.66 -2.23
N ALA A 15 -3.14 27.13 -3.25
CA ALA A 15 -1.90 26.48 -3.70
C ALA A 15 -0.84 26.45 -2.60
N ALA A 16 -0.64 27.56 -1.88
CA ALA A 16 0.30 27.64 -0.77
C ALA A 16 -0.09 26.69 0.38
N GLY A 17 -1.39 26.58 0.69
CA GLY A 17 -1.91 25.62 1.65
C GLY A 17 -1.66 24.17 1.24
N GLY A 18 -1.86 23.84 -0.04
CA GLY A 18 -1.55 22.52 -0.61
C GLY A 18 -0.06 22.17 -0.53
N VAL A 19 0.82 23.12 -0.86
CA VAL A 19 2.29 22.97 -0.73
C VAL A 19 2.70 22.76 0.73
N PHE A 20 2.15 23.54 1.64
CA PHE A 20 2.45 23.39 3.07
C PHE A 20 2.01 22.03 3.59
N LEU A 21 0.79 21.59 3.30
CA LEU A 21 0.31 20.26 3.69
C LEU A 21 1.13 19.14 3.05
N GLY A 22 1.51 19.28 1.78
CA GLY A 22 2.37 18.32 1.10
C GLY A 22 3.75 18.19 1.76
N LEU A 23 4.35 19.31 2.20
CA LEU A 23 5.61 19.30 2.94
C LEU A 23 5.47 18.65 4.32
N VAL A 24 4.38 18.91 5.04
CA VAL A 24 4.10 18.28 6.33
C VAL A 24 3.98 16.77 6.17
N ILE A 25 3.22 16.31 5.17
CA ILE A 25 3.05 14.88 4.86
C ILE A 25 4.40 14.24 4.51
N PHE A 26 5.18 14.89 3.65
CA PHE A 26 6.49 14.38 3.25
C PHE A 26 7.46 14.31 4.43
N GLY A 27 7.50 15.36 5.26
CA GLY A 27 8.30 15.39 6.48
C GLY A 27 7.94 14.28 7.48
N LEU A 28 6.65 14.04 7.68
CA LEU A 28 6.16 12.91 8.48
C LEU A 28 6.58 11.57 7.87
N GLY A 29 6.52 11.44 6.55
CA GLY A 29 6.98 10.27 5.83
C GLY A 29 8.47 9.97 6.02
N LEU A 30 9.33 11.00 5.93
CA LEU A 30 10.77 10.87 6.19
C LEU A 30 11.04 10.43 7.63
N TYR A 31 10.31 11.00 8.60
CA TYR A 31 10.40 10.59 10.00
C TYR A 31 10.01 9.11 10.19
N LEU A 32 8.87 8.70 9.60
CA LEU A 32 8.38 7.32 9.66
C LEU A 32 9.35 6.34 8.98
N ALA A 33 9.94 6.72 7.85
CA ALA A 33 10.89 5.88 7.13
C ALA A 33 12.12 5.55 7.99
N GLY A 34 12.63 6.53 8.74
CA GLY A 34 13.72 6.32 9.69
C GLY A 34 13.30 5.51 10.92
N PHE A 35 12.07 5.68 11.40
CA PHE A 35 11.53 4.88 12.50
C PHE A 35 11.39 3.40 12.11
N VAL A 36 10.78 3.11 10.96
CA VAL A 36 10.58 1.74 10.46
C VAL A 36 11.91 1.05 10.16
N ASP A 37 12.88 1.76 9.57
CA ASP A 37 14.22 1.21 9.34
C ASP A 37 14.87 0.72 10.64
N ARG A 38 14.78 1.50 11.72
CA ARG A 38 15.27 1.10 13.06
C ARG A 38 14.51 -0.10 13.61
N VAL A 39 13.18 -0.05 13.60
CA VAL A 39 12.35 -1.16 14.12
C VAL A 39 12.66 -2.48 13.42
N ILE A 40 12.85 -2.47 12.09
CA ILE A 40 13.17 -3.68 11.33
C ILE A 40 14.57 -4.21 11.67
N ARG A 41 15.55 -3.32 11.88
CA ARG A 41 16.92 -3.70 12.27
C ARG A 41 16.95 -4.26 13.70
N ASP A 42 16.23 -3.62 14.62
CA ASP A 42 16.17 -4.02 16.04
C ASP A 42 15.44 -5.35 16.22
N ALA A 43 14.49 -5.69 15.34
CA ALA A 43 13.81 -6.98 15.34
C ALA A 43 14.72 -8.17 14.98
N GLY A 44 15.96 -7.95 14.52
CA GLY A 44 17.00 -8.98 14.46
C GLY A 44 16.82 -10.09 13.41
N GLY A 45 16.04 -9.86 12.35
CA GLY A 45 15.81 -10.86 11.30
C GLY A 45 17.02 -11.10 10.39
N SER A 46 17.18 -12.33 9.89
CA SER A 46 18.27 -12.72 8.96
C SER A 46 18.37 -11.81 7.72
N GLN A 47 17.23 -11.28 7.26
CA GLN A 47 17.13 -10.40 6.10
C GLN A 47 16.93 -8.92 6.45
N ALA A 48 17.14 -8.51 7.71
CA ALA A 48 16.92 -7.13 8.15
C ALA A 48 17.75 -6.11 7.34
N HIS A 49 18.93 -6.51 6.85
CA HIS A 49 19.77 -5.68 6.00
C HIS A 49 19.15 -5.33 4.64
N VAL A 50 18.25 -6.18 4.11
CA VAL A 50 17.55 -5.96 2.84
C VAL A 50 16.15 -5.39 3.09
N LEU A 51 15.48 -5.85 4.14
CA LEU A 51 14.09 -5.47 4.44
C LEU A 51 13.99 -4.04 4.98
N ALA A 52 14.94 -3.62 5.82
CA ALA A 52 14.95 -2.26 6.37
C ALA A 52 15.09 -1.17 5.28
N PRO A 53 16.10 -1.21 4.38
CA PRO A 53 16.22 -0.19 3.34
C PRO A 53 15.12 -0.25 2.29
N SER A 54 14.59 -1.44 1.96
CA SER A 54 13.48 -1.55 1.01
C SER A 54 12.19 -0.93 1.57
N ALA A 55 11.85 -1.21 2.83
CA ALA A 55 10.73 -0.57 3.52
C ALA A 55 10.92 0.94 3.63
N ARG A 56 12.13 1.39 4.00
CA ARG A 56 12.46 2.82 4.09
C ARG A 56 12.24 3.53 2.75
N VAL A 57 12.78 2.99 1.66
CA VAL A 57 12.63 3.58 0.32
C VAL A 57 11.15 3.59 -0.10
N ALA A 58 10.41 2.51 0.16
CA ALA A 58 8.98 2.45 -0.13
C ALA A 58 8.19 3.57 0.58
N ILE A 59 8.46 3.82 1.87
CA ILE A 59 7.80 4.89 2.64
C ILE A 59 8.17 6.27 2.09
N ILE A 60 9.44 6.50 1.71
CA ILE A 60 9.89 7.78 1.14
C ILE A 60 9.17 8.05 -0.19
N VAL A 61 9.14 7.06 -1.08
CA VAL A 61 8.45 7.18 -2.38
C VAL A 61 6.96 7.39 -2.18
N PHE A 62 6.34 6.63 -1.28
CA PHE A 62 4.91 6.74 -0.98
C PHE A 62 4.53 8.11 -0.41
N SER A 63 5.26 8.58 0.61
CA SER A 63 5.02 9.89 1.20
C SER A 63 5.33 11.04 0.25
N GLY A 64 6.35 10.89 -0.61
CA GLY A 64 6.65 11.85 -1.67
C GLY A 64 5.49 11.97 -2.66
N ALA A 65 4.94 10.84 -3.12
CA ALA A 65 3.78 10.84 -3.99
C ALA A 65 2.53 11.44 -3.34
N LEU A 66 2.26 11.11 -2.07
CA LEU A 66 1.14 11.67 -1.33
C LEU A 66 1.31 13.18 -1.11
N GLY A 67 2.55 13.62 -0.86
CA GLY A 67 2.91 15.03 -0.79
C GLY A 67 2.63 15.75 -2.11
N LEU A 68 3.13 15.23 -3.23
CA LEU A 68 2.92 15.79 -4.57
C LEU A 68 1.43 15.89 -4.93
N ARG A 69 0.65 14.86 -4.60
CA ARG A 69 -0.80 14.85 -4.76
C ARG A 69 -1.45 15.99 -3.99
N GLN A 70 -1.05 16.20 -2.72
CA GLN A 70 -1.61 17.26 -1.88
C GLN A 70 -1.27 18.67 -2.39
N MET A 71 -0.17 18.83 -3.12
CA MET A 71 0.18 20.09 -3.81
C MET A 71 -0.68 20.34 -5.06
N GLY A 72 -1.54 19.39 -5.46
CA GLY A 72 -2.31 19.46 -6.70
C GLY A 72 -1.45 19.22 -7.95
N ILE A 73 -0.21 18.75 -7.80
CA ILE A 73 0.68 18.48 -8.94
C ILE A 73 0.27 17.15 -9.55
N ALA A 74 -0.31 17.22 -10.75
CA ALA A 74 -0.65 16.04 -11.54
C ALA A 74 -1.44 14.98 -10.75
N GLU A 75 -2.39 15.43 -9.91
CA GLU A 75 -3.16 14.55 -9.01
C GLU A 75 -3.77 13.35 -9.75
N ASP A 76 -4.32 13.57 -10.94
CA ASP A 76 -4.91 12.51 -11.75
C ASP A 76 -3.91 11.44 -12.18
N ILE A 77 -2.69 11.85 -12.57
CA ILE A 77 -1.62 10.92 -12.97
C ILE A 77 -1.16 10.10 -11.76
N VAL A 78 -1.01 10.75 -10.61
CA VAL A 78 -0.62 10.08 -9.36
C VAL A 78 -1.71 9.06 -8.99
N ASN A 79 -2.97 9.48 -8.91
CA ASN A 79 -4.08 8.60 -8.55
C ASN A 79 -4.22 7.42 -9.52
N MET A 80 -4.12 7.65 -10.83
CA MET A 80 -4.21 6.59 -11.85
C MET A 80 -3.05 5.60 -11.73
N THR A 81 -1.82 6.10 -11.58
CA THR A 81 -0.63 5.25 -11.47
C THR A 81 -0.68 4.42 -10.18
N PHE A 82 -1.05 5.03 -9.05
CA PHE A 82 -1.24 4.29 -7.80
C PHE A 82 -2.34 3.25 -7.94
N GLY A 83 -3.46 3.58 -8.59
CA GLY A 83 -4.53 2.62 -8.87
C GLY A 83 -4.03 1.41 -9.67
N ILE A 84 -3.25 1.64 -10.72
CA ILE A 84 -2.67 0.57 -11.56
C ILE A 84 -1.66 -0.26 -10.79
N VAL A 85 -0.71 0.37 -10.10
CA VAL A 85 0.35 -0.32 -9.35
C VAL A 85 -0.25 -1.16 -8.21
N LEU A 86 -1.13 -0.57 -7.41
CA LEU A 86 -1.81 -1.29 -6.33
C LEU A 86 -2.74 -2.37 -6.87
N GLY A 87 -3.44 -2.10 -7.98
CA GLY A 87 -4.24 -3.10 -8.67
C GLY A 87 -3.41 -4.30 -9.13
N ALA A 88 -2.23 -4.05 -9.73
CA ALA A 88 -1.31 -5.08 -10.15
C ALA A 88 -0.77 -5.90 -8.96
N ILE A 89 -0.41 -5.25 -7.85
CA ILE A 89 0.02 -5.92 -6.62
C ILE A 89 -1.12 -6.77 -6.04
N ALA A 90 -2.35 -6.24 -6.01
CA ALA A 90 -3.52 -6.96 -5.52
C ALA A 90 -3.80 -8.21 -6.37
N VAL A 91 -3.74 -8.11 -7.70
CA VAL A 91 -3.88 -9.25 -8.62
C VAL A 91 -2.74 -10.26 -8.42
N ALA A 92 -1.50 -9.80 -8.32
CA ALA A 92 -0.35 -10.67 -8.09
C ALA A 92 -0.48 -11.44 -6.77
N ALA A 93 -0.91 -10.77 -5.69
CA ALA A 93 -1.18 -11.40 -4.40
C ALA A 93 -2.33 -12.41 -4.51
N ALA A 94 -3.45 -12.05 -5.15
CA ALA A 94 -4.58 -12.95 -5.35
C ALA A 94 -4.18 -14.22 -6.11
N LEU A 95 -3.33 -14.10 -7.14
CA LEU A 95 -2.80 -15.24 -7.88
C LEU A 95 -1.83 -16.07 -7.04
N ALA A 96 -0.92 -15.42 -6.30
CA ALA A 96 0.04 -16.12 -5.44
C ALA A 96 -0.67 -16.94 -4.34
N PHE A 97 -1.68 -16.37 -3.68
CA PHE A 97 -2.49 -17.08 -2.71
C PHE A 97 -3.40 -18.14 -3.35
N GLY A 98 -4.06 -17.81 -4.46
CA GLY A 98 -4.97 -18.74 -5.15
C GLY A 98 -4.27 -19.98 -5.69
N LEU A 99 -3.09 -19.80 -6.31
CA LEU A 99 -2.28 -20.91 -6.80
C LEU A 99 -1.57 -21.63 -5.65
N GLY A 100 -1.07 -20.89 -4.65
CA GLY A 100 -0.35 -21.47 -3.51
C GLY A 100 -1.21 -22.30 -2.55
N ALA A 101 -2.51 -21.96 -2.41
CA ALA A 101 -3.43 -22.69 -1.53
C ALA A 101 -4.10 -23.90 -2.21
N ARG A 102 -3.90 -24.10 -3.52
CA ARG A 102 -4.59 -25.13 -4.31
C ARG A 102 -4.42 -26.53 -3.74
N ASP A 103 -3.19 -26.91 -3.40
CA ASP A 103 -2.90 -28.28 -2.95
C ASP A 103 -3.47 -28.55 -1.56
N ILE A 104 -3.46 -27.54 -0.68
CA ILE A 104 -4.05 -27.61 0.66
C ILE A 104 -5.57 -27.77 0.55
N ALA A 105 -6.22 -26.98 -0.30
CA ALA A 105 -7.66 -27.07 -0.54
C ALA A 105 -8.05 -28.44 -1.14
N ALA A 106 -7.22 -29.00 -2.02
CA ALA A 106 -7.46 -30.32 -2.61
C ALA A 106 -7.43 -31.44 -1.55
N HIS A 107 -6.41 -31.44 -0.67
CA HIS A 107 -6.30 -32.45 0.39
C HIS A 107 -7.44 -32.36 1.39
N GLU A 108 -7.83 -31.15 1.80
CA GLU A 108 -8.91 -30.98 2.78
C GLU A 108 -10.25 -31.45 2.20
N LEU A 109 -10.53 -31.12 0.94
CA LEU A 109 -11.74 -31.55 0.25
C LEU A 109 -11.80 -33.08 0.10
N GLU A 110 -10.68 -33.72 -0.23
CA GLU A 110 -10.59 -35.17 -0.34
C GLU A 110 -10.83 -35.85 1.02
N SER A 111 -10.25 -35.31 2.10
CA SER A 111 -10.48 -35.83 3.46
C SER A 111 -11.95 -35.70 3.88
N TRP A 112 -12.59 -34.58 3.55
CA TRP A 112 -14.00 -34.35 3.86
C TRP A 112 -14.91 -35.31 3.08
N LEU A 113 -14.67 -35.48 1.78
CA LEU A 113 -15.37 -36.45 0.94
C LEU A 113 -15.24 -37.89 1.47
N GLN A 114 -14.06 -38.27 1.96
CA GLN A 114 -13.85 -39.59 2.57
C GLN A 114 -14.61 -39.74 3.88
N SER A 115 -14.70 -38.70 4.70
CA SER A 115 -15.47 -38.71 5.95
C SER A 115 -16.97 -38.91 5.71
N LEU A 116 -17.53 -38.23 4.69
CA LEU A 116 -18.94 -38.37 4.30
C LEU A 116 -19.28 -39.78 3.81
N ARG A 117 -18.40 -40.37 2.97
CA ARG A 117 -18.55 -41.75 2.50
C ARG A 117 -18.36 -42.81 3.60
N ARG A 118 -17.72 -42.45 4.72
CA ARG A 118 -17.59 -43.34 5.88
C ARG A 118 -18.89 -43.34 6.69
N SER A 119 -19.49 -42.17 6.91
CA SER A 119 -20.77 -42.07 7.62
C SER A 119 -21.94 -42.76 6.92
N GLU A 120 -21.98 -42.81 5.59
CA GLU A 120 -23.03 -43.57 4.87
C GLU A 120 -22.91 -45.09 5.07
N ARG A 121 -21.68 -45.62 5.22
CA ARG A 121 -21.45 -47.07 5.40
C ARG A 121 -21.70 -47.59 6.81
N GLU A 122 -21.90 -46.70 7.79
CA GLU A 122 -22.28 -47.07 9.16
C GLU A 122 -23.80 -47.09 9.39
N ILE A 123 -24.59 -46.60 8.42
CA ILE A 123 -26.07 -46.52 8.50
C ILE A 123 -26.73 -47.72 7.80
N GLU A 124 -25.98 -48.49 7.02
CA GLU A 124 -26.40 -49.74 6.36
C GLU A 124 -25.98 -50.98 7.16
#